data_AF-A0A948CZK3-F1
#
_entry.id   AF-A0A948CZK3-F1
#
_cell.length_a   1.000
_cell.length_b   1.000
_cell.length_c   1.000
_cell.angle_alpha   90.00
_cell.angle_beta   90.00
_cell.angle_gamma   90.00
#
_symmetry.space_group_name_H-M   'P 1'
#
loop_
_entity.id
_entity.type
_entity.pdbx_description
1 polymer ?
#
loop_
_entity_poly.entity_id
_entity_poly.type
_entity_poly.pdbx_seq_one_letter_code
_entity_poly.pdbx_strand_id
1 'polypeptide(L)'
;MYVNKSLKKYIDELAAKKPVPGGGSAAGLAGAIGTALLEMVCNFTIGNDKYKSVEKTVKKHLFSLTKARKIFLALIDDDTEIYSKIR
;
A
#
# COMPACT_ATOMS: atom_id res chain seq x y z
N MET A 1 -9.33 -1.12 -9.94
CA MET A 1 -8.97 -1.05 -11.38
C MET A 1 -7.47 -1.22 -11.69
N TYR A 2 -6.56 -0.70 -10.86
CA TYR A 2 -5.11 -0.65 -11.06
C TYR A 2 -4.29 -1.63 -10.20
N VAL A 3 -4.79 -2.04 -9.02
CA VAL A 3 -4.05 -2.93 -8.10
C VAL A 3 -3.59 -4.24 -8.77
N ASN A 4 -4.37 -4.75 -9.72
CA ASN A 4 -4.06 -5.99 -10.44
C ASN A 4 -3.41 -5.76 -11.83
N LYS A 5 -3.08 -4.52 -12.18
CA LYS A 5 -2.32 -4.21 -13.40
C LYS A 5 -0.81 -4.22 -13.07
N SER A 6 0.03 -4.30 -14.10
CA SER A 6 1.47 -4.15 -13.89
C SER A 6 1.80 -2.74 -13.39
N LEU A 7 2.81 -2.64 -12.52
CA LEU A 7 3.32 -1.35 -12.04
C LEU A 7 3.69 -0.44 -13.22
N LYS A 8 4.34 -1.00 -14.25
CA LYS A 8 4.67 -0.26 -15.48
C LYS A 8 3.42 0.39 -16.09
N LYS A 9 2.33 -0.37 -16.25
CA LYS A 9 1.08 0.15 -16.82
C LYS A 9 0.47 1.26 -15.96
N TYR A 10 0.49 1.11 -14.64
CA TYR A 10 0.03 2.15 -13.73
C TYR A 10 0.82 3.46 -13.90
N ILE A 11 2.16 3.36 -13.91
CA ILE A 11 3.05 4.53 -14.02
C ILE A 11 2.90 5.21 -15.40
N ASP A 12 2.82 4.42 -16.47
CA ASP A 12 2.58 4.94 -17.83
C ASP A 12 1.23 5.69 -17.92
N GLU A 13 0.17 5.15 -17.29
CA GLU A 13 -1.16 5.80 -17.27
C GLU A 13 -1.18 7.06 -16.36
N LEU A 14 -0.49 7.04 -15.22
CA LEU A 14 -0.36 8.19 -14.29
C LEU A 14 0.35 9.38 -14.95
N ALA A 15 1.36 9.13 -15.79
CA ALA A 15 2.10 10.16 -16.49
C ALA A 15 1.39 10.69 -17.75
N ALA A 16 0.36 10.00 -18.22
CA ALA A 16 -0.36 10.37 -19.43
C ALA A 16 -1.23 11.61 -19.23
N LYS A 17 -1.61 12.27 -20.33
CA LYS A 17 -2.63 13.34 -20.34
C LYS A 17 -4.04 12.76 -20.13
N LYS A 18 -4.27 12.13 -18.97
CA LYS A 18 -5.53 11.52 -18.55
C LYS A 18 -5.88 12.00 -17.14
N PRO A 19 -7.18 12.05 -16.79
CA PRO A 19 -7.59 12.49 -15.46
C PRO A 19 -7.36 11.45 -14.34
N VAL A 20 -7.27 10.16 -14.70
CA VAL A 20 -7.02 9.05 -13.76
C VAL A 20 -5.99 8.08 -14.34
N PRO A 21 -5.15 7.44 -13.52
CA PRO A 21 -5.05 7.60 -12.06
C PRO A 21 -4.47 8.97 -11.68
N GLY A 22 -4.91 9.50 -10.53
CA GLY A 22 -4.52 10.84 -10.05
C GLY A 22 -3.60 10.82 -8.82
N GLY A 23 -3.40 11.99 -8.22
CA GLY A 23 -2.53 12.15 -7.04
C GLY A 23 -2.99 11.37 -5.81
N GLY A 24 -4.31 11.22 -5.59
CA GLY A 24 -4.86 10.41 -4.51
C GLY A 24 -4.51 8.92 -4.67
N SER A 25 -4.71 8.40 -5.88
CA SER A 25 -4.29 7.05 -6.25
C SER A 25 -2.78 6.85 -6.05
N ALA A 26 -1.96 7.82 -6.45
CA ALA A 26 -0.50 7.75 -6.27
C ALA A 26 -0.10 7.76 -4.78
N ALA A 27 -0.79 8.54 -3.94
CA ALA A 27 -0.60 8.53 -2.50
C ALA A 27 -0.98 7.16 -1.88
N GLY A 28 -2.04 6.52 -2.39
CA GLY A 28 -2.39 5.14 -2.05
C GLY A 28 -1.25 4.16 -2.35
N LEU A 29 -0.65 4.24 -3.55
CA LEU A 29 0.48 3.39 -3.93
C LEU A 29 1.70 3.62 -3.02
N ALA A 30 2.06 4.87 -2.75
CA ALA A 30 3.16 5.21 -1.85
C ALA A 30 2.92 4.65 -0.43
N GLY A 31 1.70 4.78 0.10
CA GLY A 31 1.32 4.24 1.40
C GLY A 31 1.38 2.71 1.46
N ALA A 32 0.96 2.03 0.39
CA ALA A 32 1.04 0.57 0.27
C ALA A 32 2.50 0.09 0.29
N ILE A 33 3.38 0.75 -0.46
CA ILE A 33 4.83 0.44 -0.50
C ILE A 33 5.45 0.67 0.88
N GLY A 34 5.23 1.83 1.49
CA GLY A 34 5.78 2.14 2.82
C GLY A 34 5.34 1.14 3.89
N THR A 35 4.06 0.76 3.87
CA THR A 35 3.54 -0.23 4.81
C THR A 35 4.12 -1.62 4.56
N ALA A 36 4.29 -2.03 3.30
CA ALA A 36 4.91 -3.31 2.96
C ALA A 36 6.36 -3.40 3.45
N LEU A 37 7.12 -2.30 3.38
CA LEU A 37 8.49 -2.23 3.92
C LEU A 37 8.51 -2.38 5.45
N LEU A 38 7.57 -1.73 6.15
CA LEU A 38 7.45 -1.89 7.60
C LEU A 38 7.07 -3.33 8.00
N GLU A 39 6.18 -3.97 7.24
CA GLU A 39 5.86 -5.39 7.46
C GLU A 39 7.07 -6.30 7.24
N MET A 40 7.88 -6.04 6.20
CA MET A 40 9.12 -6.77 5.95
C MET A 40 10.05 -6.70 7.17
N VAL A 41 10.25 -5.51 7.75
CA VAL A 41 11.04 -5.34 8.98
C VAL A 41 10.43 -6.11 10.16
N CYS A 42 9.12 -6.08 10.33
CA CYS A 42 8.44 -6.87 11.37
C CYS A 42 8.69 -8.37 11.18
N ASN A 43 8.63 -8.87 9.94
CA ASN A 43 8.86 -10.28 9.61
C ASN A 43 10.32 -10.71 9.86
N PHE A 44 11.30 -9.84 9.64
CA PHE A 44 12.70 -10.12 10.02
C PHE A 44 12.94 -10.12 11.53
N THR A 45 12.04 -9.47 12.29
CA THR A 45 12.16 -9.33 13.74
C THR A 45 11.51 -10.51 14.47
N ILE A 46 10.35 -10.98 13.99
CA ILE A 46 9.61 -12.10 14.60
C ILE A 46 10.38 -13.41 14.40
N GLY A 47 10.53 -14.19 15.47
CA GLY A 47 11.26 -15.47 15.44
C GLY A 47 12.78 -15.33 15.57
N ASN A 48 13.31 -14.11 15.66
CA ASN A 48 14.72 -13.87 15.92
C ASN A 48 14.98 -13.74 17.43
N ASP A 49 15.85 -14.60 17.97
CA ASP A 49 16.19 -14.66 19.39
C ASP A 49 16.67 -13.32 19.97
N LYS A 50 17.35 -12.50 19.17
CA LYS A 50 17.83 -11.17 19.57
C LYS A 50 16.69 -10.22 19.93
N TYR A 51 15.49 -10.44 19.39
CA TYR A 51 14.34 -9.55 19.51
C TYR A 51 13.15 -10.17 20.27
N LYS A 52 13.37 -11.28 20.98
CA LYS A 52 12.32 -11.96 21.78
C LYS A 52 11.59 -11.04 22.75
N SER A 53 12.29 -10.07 23.35
CA SER A 53 11.68 -9.11 24.29
C SER A 53 10.63 -8.20 23.65
N VAL A 54 10.73 -7.94 22.35
CA VAL A 54 9.81 -7.04 21.62
C VAL A 54 8.84 -7.78 20.70
N GLU A 55 8.97 -9.09 20.56
CA GLU A 55 8.24 -9.90 19.57
C GLU A 55 6.71 -9.74 19.68
N LYS A 56 6.16 -9.73 20.91
CA LYS A 56 4.72 -9.53 21.13
C LYS A 56 4.22 -8.18 20.60
N THR A 57 5.01 -7.12 20.78
CA THR A 57 4.69 -5.77 20.31
C THR A 57 4.79 -5.71 18.79
N VAL A 58 5.85 -6.29 18.22
CA VAL A 58 6.05 -6.36 16.76
C VAL A 58 4.91 -7.13 16.07
N LYS A 59 4.43 -8.24 16.64
CA LYS A 59 3.26 -8.97 16.12
C LYS A 59 2.00 -8.10 16.07
N LYS A 60 1.78 -7.23 17.06
CA LYS A 60 0.66 -6.27 17.02
C LYS A 60 0.83 -5.23 15.91
N HIS A 61 2.04 -4.72 15.72
CA HIS A 61 2.32 -3.80 14.62
C HIS A 61 2.12 -4.46 13.25
N LEU A 62 2.62 -5.69 13.07
CA LEU A 62 2.43 -6.45 11.84
C LEU A 62 0.94 -6.61 11.48
N PHE A 63 0.08 -6.88 12.47
CA PHE A 63 -1.36 -6.94 12.26
C PHE A 63 -1.94 -5.60 11.77
N SER A 64 -1.59 -4.50 12.44
CA SER A 64 -2.04 -3.16 12.04
C SER A 64 -1.53 -2.75 10.66
N LEU A 65 -0.27 -3.05 10.36
CA LEU A 65 0.35 -2.78 9.06
C LEU A 65 -0.32 -3.60 7.95
N THR A 66 -0.60 -4.88 8.18
CA THR A 66 -1.34 -5.71 7.22
C THR A 66 -2.69 -5.12 6.86
N LYS A 67 -3.40 -4.55 7.84
CA LYS A 67 -4.66 -3.85 7.61
C LYS A 67 -4.44 -2.55 6.83
N ALA A 68 -3.46 -1.74 7.23
CA ALA A 68 -3.13 -0.48 6.56
C ALA A 68 -2.74 -0.70 5.09
N ARG A 69 -1.93 -1.72 4.77
CA ARG A 69 -1.55 -2.02 3.38
C ARG A 69 -2.78 -2.36 2.55
N LYS A 70 -3.71 -3.16 3.07
CA LYS A 70 -4.97 -3.48 2.37
C LYS A 70 -5.81 -2.22 2.12
N ILE A 71 -5.88 -1.32 3.09
CA ILE A 71 -6.58 -0.03 2.93
C ILE A 71 -5.90 0.81 1.83
N PHE A 72 -4.57 0.97 1.88
CA PHE A 72 -3.86 1.73 0.86
C PHE A 72 -4.00 1.15 -0.55
N LEU A 73 -3.98 -0.19 -0.68
CA LEU A 73 -4.26 -0.83 -1.96
C LEU A 73 -5.68 -0.52 -2.46
N ALA A 74 -6.69 -0.57 -1.60
CA ALA A 74 -8.06 -0.19 -1.97
C ALA A 74 -8.14 1.28 -2.41
N LEU A 75 -7.48 2.19 -1.69
CA LEU A 75 -7.46 3.63 -2.01
C LEU A 75 -6.87 3.96 -3.38
N ILE A 76 -5.96 3.13 -3.92
CA ILE A 76 -5.44 3.29 -5.30
C ILE A 76 -6.60 3.24 -6.31
N ASP A 77 -7.53 2.32 -6.09
CA ASP A 77 -8.66 2.04 -6.96
C ASP A 77 -9.84 2.95 -6.65
N ASP A 78 -10.16 3.16 -5.37
CA ASP A 78 -11.28 3.98 -4.92
C ASP A 78 -11.17 5.43 -5.42
N ASP A 79 -9.97 6.03 -5.37
CA ASP A 79 -9.72 7.38 -5.89
C ASP A 79 -10.06 7.48 -7.38
N THR A 80 -9.62 6.49 -8.16
CA THR A 80 -9.88 6.42 -9.60
C THR A 80 -11.38 6.25 -9.88
N GLU A 81 -12.04 5.35 -9.16
CA GLU A 81 -13.46 5.03 -9.37
C GLU A 81 -14.37 6.20 -8.98
N ILE A 82 -14.10 6.86 -7.86
CA ILE A 82 -14.87 8.03 -7.41
C ILE A 82 -14.70 9.18 -8.40
N TYR A 83 -13.46 9.46 -8.83
CA TYR A 83 -13.21 10.51 -9.82
C TYR A 83 -13.97 10.25 -11.13
N SER A 84 -14.01 8.99 -11.58
CA SER A 84 -14.73 8.58 -12.80
C SER A 84 -16.25 8.64 -12.69
N LYS A 85 -16.82 8.72 -11.48
CA LYS A 85 -18.27 8.85 -11.24
C LYS A 85 -18.73 10.30 -11.11
N ILE A 86 -17.82 11.21 -10.73
CA ILE A 86 -18.14 12.63 -10.51
C ILE A 86 -18.00 13.44 -11.82
N ARG A 87 -17.32 12.91 -12.84
CA ARG A 87 -17.11 13.55 -14.13
C ARG A 87 -17.78 12.80 -15.28
#